data_AF-E4X9R5-F1
#
_entry.id   AF-E4X9R5-F1
#
_cell.length_a   1.000
_cell.length_b   1.000
_cell.length_c   1.000
_cell.angle_alpha   90.00
_cell.angle_beta   90.00
_cell.angle_gamma   90.00
#
_symmetry.space_group_name_H-M   'P 1'
#
loop_
_entity.id
_entity.type
_entity.pdbx_description
1 polymer ?
#
loop_
_entity_poly.entity_id
_entity_poly.type
_entity_poly.pdbx_seq_one_letter_code
_entity_poly.pdbx_strand_id
1 'polypeptide(L)'
;MLSNQGYGVFELRSKQFCQLDTFKMERWFPELHMKNRGKKVRPPIAMDIMFDKALGLRYTCTGDEDGTLSLSVVKVDSEGAETKEEHVRKFSAPIAQVTFVAPGHLLVAATWEGAVMYFDYDVHGLSKGIMVYDSMNHDVVTSICPIERLDGHGFCIGTFGKTLLTYKIEGHDCVKQWQRKFRTPVLQIRSFDLTGDGLQDIAVISAGGLHLLQLNDQLVTKHISQKIAPKKN
;
A
#
# COMPACT_ATOMS: atom_id res chain seq x y z
N MET A 1 25.45 -7.80 19.71
CA MET A 1 24.96 -6.48 19.25
C MET A 1 24.64 -6.58 17.76
N LEU A 2 23.41 -6.94 17.41
CA LEU A 2 22.80 -6.66 16.11
C LEU A 2 21.29 -6.57 16.37
N SER A 3 20.75 -5.39 16.11
CA SER A 3 19.38 -4.97 16.40
C SER A 3 18.40 -5.58 15.40
N ASN A 4 17.49 -6.42 15.90
CA ASN A 4 16.30 -6.86 15.18
C ASN A 4 15.36 -5.66 14.96
N GLN A 5 15.45 -5.01 13.81
CA GLN A 5 14.37 -4.14 13.31
C GLN A 5 13.29 -5.02 12.68
N GLY A 6 12.44 -5.58 13.54
CA GLY A 6 11.25 -6.31 13.13
C GLY A 6 10.16 -5.32 12.70
N TYR A 7 9.98 -5.18 11.39
CA TYR A 7 8.73 -4.65 10.83
C TYR A 7 7.68 -5.77 10.90
N GLY A 8 6.79 -5.67 11.88
CA GLY A 8 5.68 -6.60 12.04
C GLY A 8 4.54 -6.22 11.12
N VAL A 9 4.35 -6.95 10.03
CA VAL A 9 3.11 -6.95 9.26
C VAL A 9 2.11 -7.81 10.05
N PHE A 10 1.12 -7.18 10.68
CA PHE A 10 0.05 -7.90 11.37
C PHE A 10 -1.00 -8.37 10.36
N GLU A 11 -0.91 -9.63 9.95
CA GLU A 11 -1.98 -10.30 9.21
C GLU A 11 -3.12 -10.66 10.19
N LEU A 12 -4.14 -9.80 10.27
CA LEU A 12 -5.33 -10.04 11.09
C LEU A 12 -6.20 -11.13 10.45
N ARG A 13 -6.02 -12.38 10.90
CA ARG A 13 -6.88 -13.52 10.51
C ARG A 13 -8.31 -13.35 11.06
N SER A 14 -9.26 -13.40 10.14
CA SER A 14 -10.65 -12.94 10.23
C SER A 14 -11.65 -13.84 10.98
N LYS A 15 -11.34 -14.37 12.18
CA LYS A 15 -12.29 -15.26 12.89
C LYS A 15 -12.62 -14.98 14.36
N GLN A 16 -12.23 -13.84 14.93
CA GLN A 16 -12.62 -13.46 16.31
C GLN A 16 -13.05 -11.99 16.46
N PHE A 17 -13.70 -11.41 15.44
CA PHE A 17 -14.34 -10.09 15.57
C PHE A 17 -15.80 -10.23 15.98
N CYS A 18 -16.03 -10.65 17.22
CA CYS A 18 -17.33 -10.50 17.89
C CYS A 18 -17.03 -10.08 19.33
N GLN A 19 -17.38 -8.82 19.66
CA GLN A 19 -17.22 -8.16 20.96
C GLN A 19 -15.82 -7.63 21.28
N LEU A 20 -15.26 -6.75 20.44
CA LEU A 20 -14.41 -5.68 20.97
C LEU A 20 -15.35 -4.66 21.63
N ASP A 21 -15.16 -4.40 22.93
CA ASP A 21 -15.86 -3.33 23.65
C ASP A 21 -15.81 -2.05 22.80
N THR A 22 -16.95 -1.54 22.38
CA THR A 22 -17.07 -0.32 21.54
C THR A 22 -16.28 0.85 22.13
N PHE A 23 -16.28 0.96 23.47
CA PHE A 23 -15.49 1.93 24.24
C PHE A 23 -13.96 1.80 24.05
N LYS A 24 -13.45 0.56 23.88
CA LYS A 24 -12.02 0.34 23.61
C LYS A 24 -11.70 0.71 22.17
N MET A 25 -12.56 0.40 21.21
CA MET A 25 -12.39 0.83 19.81
C MET A 25 -12.39 2.35 19.67
N GLU A 26 -13.28 3.06 20.39
CA GLU A 26 -13.31 4.54 20.46
C GLU A 26 -11.99 5.14 20.94
N ARG A 27 -11.47 4.58 22.03
CA ARG A 27 -10.23 5.06 22.64
C ARG A 27 -9.02 4.87 21.74
N TRP A 28 -8.99 3.79 20.95
CA TRP A 28 -7.82 3.43 20.15
C TRP A 28 -7.93 3.83 18.68
N PHE A 29 -9.12 4.08 18.14
CA PHE A 29 -9.35 4.44 16.73
C PHE A 29 -10.34 5.61 16.58
N PRO A 30 -10.06 6.78 17.18
CA PRO A 30 -10.94 7.95 17.12
C PRO A 30 -11.25 8.43 15.70
N GLU A 31 -10.35 8.17 14.74
CA GLU A 31 -10.52 8.52 13.33
C GLU A 31 -11.50 7.63 12.59
N LEU A 32 -11.68 6.38 13.05
CA LEU A 32 -12.64 5.43 12.49
C LEU A 32 -14.04 5.62 13.07
N HIS A 33 -14.16 6.42 14.13
CA HIS A 33 -15.45 6.85 14.63
C HIS A 33 -16.05 7.85 13.66
N MET A 34 -16.86 7.26 12.79
CA MET A 34 -17.71 7.89 11.80
C MET A 34 -18.49 9.01 12.46
N LYS A 35 -17.93 10.22 12.39
CA LYS A 35 -18.60 11.44 12.84
C LYS A 35 -20.01 11.41 12.25
N ASN A 36 -20.99 11.50 13.14
CA ASN A 36 -22.36 11.96 12.92
C ASN A 36 -22.36 13.34 12.23
N ARG A 37 -21.85 13.45 11.00
CA ARG A 37 -21.88 14.66 10.16
C ARG A 37 -23.22 14.75 9.42
N GLY A 38 -24.34 14.41 10.08
CA GLY A 38 -25.70 14.48 9.53
C GLY A 38 -25.95 13.73 8.20
N LYS A 39 -24.98 12.99 7.69
CA LYS A 39 -24.99 12.29 6.41
C LYS A 39 -24.74 10.81 6.68
N LYS A 40 -25.58 9.98 6.05
CA LYS A 40 -25.57 8.51 6.08
C LYS A 40 -24.14 7.96 6.17
N VAL A 41 -23.84 7.33 7.30
CA VAL A 41 -22.55 6.71 7.59
C VAL A 41 -22.29 5.58 6.57
N ARG A 42 -21.13 5.60 5.90
CA ARG A 42 -20.76 4.57 4.92
C ARG A 42 -19.42 3.93 5.32
N PRO A 43 -19.34 2.60 5.44
CA PRO A 43 -18.09 1.92 5.74
C PRO A 43 -17.07 2.15 4.62
N PRO A 44 -15.79 2.39 4.96
CA PRO A 44 -14.75 2.47 3.95
C PRO A 44 -14.58 1.10 3.27
N ILE A 45 -14.36 1.13 1.96
CA ILE A 45 -14.14 -0.08 1.15
C ILE A 45 -12.65 -0.43 1.06
N ALA A 46 -11.78 0.53 1.34
CA ALA A 46 -10.33 0.36 1.41
C ALA A 46 -9.79 1.00 2.69
N MET A 47 -8.86 0.33 3.35
CA MET A 47 -8.17 0.85 4.53
C MET A 47 -6.75 0.29 4.60
N ASP A 48 -5.81 1.13 4.96
CA ASP A 48 -4.47 0.72 5.38
C ASP A 48 -4.00 1.59 6.55
N ILE A 49 -3.12 1.04 7.38
CA ILE A 49 -2.63 1.68 8.60
C ILE A 49 -1.12 1.53 8.68
N MET A 50 -0.41 2.65 8.80
CA MET A 50 1.02 2.69 9.04
C MET A 50 1.29 3.25 10.44
N PHE A 51 2.23 2.65 11.16
CA PHE A 51 2.68 3.11 12.47
C PHE A 51 4.14 3.51 12.42
N ASP A 52 4.42 4.77 12.72
CA ASP A 52 5.77 5.24 12.99
C ASP A 52 6.06 5.19 14.49
N LYS A 53 6.85 4.18 14.88
CA LYS A 53 7.28 3.99 16.27
C LYS A 53 8.19 5.09 16.78
N ALA A 54 8.96 5.75 15.91
CA ALA A 54 9.91 6.78 16.33
C ALA A 54 9.18 8.06 16.76
N LEU A 55 8.09 8.39 16.06
CA LEU A 55 7.29 9.58 16.32
C LEU A 55 6.08 9.31 17.22
N GLY A 56 5.73 8.04 17.46
CA GLY A 56 4.50 7.67 18.17
C GLY A 56 3.24 8.06 17.38
N LEU A 57 3.34 8.08 16.05
CA LEU A 57 2.27 8.47 15.14
C LEU A 57 1.74 7.26 14.40
N ARG A 58 0.42 7.24 14.22
CA ARG A 58 -0.31 6.32 13.36
C ARG A 58 -0.92 7.12 12.21
N TYR A 59 -0.76 6.60 11.02
CA TYR A 59 -1.39 7.10 9.82
C TYR A 59 -2.43 6.09 9.38
N THR A 60 -3.68 6.51 9.37
CA THR A 60 -4.80 5.69 8.93
C THR A 60 -5.33 6.29 7.65
N CYS A 61 -5.25 5.54 6.55
CA CYS A 61 -5.81 5.95 5.28
C CYS A 61 -7.05 5.10 4.97
N THR A 62 -8.13 5.76 4.57
CA THR A 62 -9.39 5.10 4.20
C THR A 62 -9.88 5.62 2.86
N GLY A 63 -10.49 4.72 2.10
CA GLY A 63 -11.08 4.99 0.80
C GLY A 63 -12.52 4.50 0.73
N ASP A 64 -13.40 5.35 0.21
CA ASP A 64 -14.83 5.09 0.12
C ASP A 64 -15.28 4.80 -1.32
N GLU A 65 -16.44 4.16 -1.44
CA GLU A 65 -17.09 3.88 -2.74
C GLU A 65 -17.44 5.16 -3.51
N ASP A 66 -17.72 6.24 -2.79
CA ASP A 66 -18.05 7.52 -3.42
C ASP A 66 -16.80 8.26 -3.96
N GLY A 67 -15.60 7.69 -3.80
CA GLY A 67 -14.33 8.30 -4.20
C GLY A 67 -13.72 9.23 -3.16
N THR A 68 -14.24 9.27 -1.93
CA THR A 68 -13.60 10.01 -0.84
C THR A 68 -12.38 9.24 -0.33
N LEU A 69 -11.23 9.88 -0.35
CA LEU A 69 -10.00 9.42 0.28
C LEU A 69 -9.74 10.29 1.51
N SER A 70 -9.57 9.67 2.67
CA SER A 70 -9.16 10.35 3.90
C SER A 70 -7.87 9.78 4.46
N LEU A 71 -7.00 10.67 4.93
CA LEU A 71 -5.78 10.34 5.64
C LEU A 71 -5.85 11.03 7.00
N SER A 72 -5.86 10.23 8.07
CA SER A 72 -5.87 10.71 9.45
C SER A 72 -4.53 10.46 10.10
N VAL A 73 -3.95 11.50 10.69
CA VAL A 73 -2.75 11.43 11.51
C VAL A 73 -3.17 11.37 12.97
N VAL A 74 -2.78 10.30 13.65
CA VAL A 74 -3.23 9.99 14.99
C VAL A 74 -2.01 9.83 15.89
N LYS A 75 -1.97 10.56 17.00
CA LYS A 75 -0.96 10.36 18.03
C LYS A 75 -1.42 9.21 18.92
N VAL A 76 -0.53 8.24 19.13
CA VAL A 76 -0.82 7.07 19.98
C VAL A 76 0.07 7.13 21.21
N ASP A 77 -0.56 7.36 22.35
CA ASP A 77 0.08 7.34 23.65
C ASP A 77 -0.35 6.07 24.43
N SER A 78 0.31 5.77 25.55
CA SER A 78 -0.04 4.62 26.42
C SER A 78 -1.46 4.68 26.98
N GLU A 79 -2.05 5.88 27.01
CA GLU A 79 -3.39 6.14 27.55
C GLU A 79 -4.47 6.20 26.47
N GLY A 80 -4.14 6.15 25.17
CA GLY A 80 -5.14 6.20 24.09
C GLY A 80 -4.61 6.86 22.82
N ALA A 81 -5.52 7.07 21.87
CA ALA A 81 -5.22 7.67 20.58
C ALA A 81 -5.98 8.99 20.40
N GLU A 82 -5.34 9.99 19.82
CA GLU A 82 -5.93 11.29 19.51
C GLU A 82 -5.65 11.67 18.05
N THR A 83 -6.69 12.02 17.28
CA THR A 83 -6.54 12.48 15.89
C THR A 83 -6.01 13.91 15.87
N LYS A 84 -4.80 14.09 15.36
CA LYS A 84 -4.16 15.40 15.19
C LYS A 84 -4.64 16.11 13.94
N GLU A 85 -4.60 15.41 12.81
CA GLU A 85 -4.84 16.00 11.49
C GLU A 85 -5.68 15.04 10.64
N GLU A 86 -6.51 15.62 9.77
CA GLU A 86 -7.40 14.90 8.85
C GLU A 86 -7.30 15.58 7.47
N HIS A 87 -6.75 14.88 6.50
CA HIS A 87 -6.71 15.32 5.10
C HIS A 87 -7.75 14.54 4.31
N VAL A 88 -8.50 15.23 3.46
CA VAL A 88 -9.52 14.61 2.61
C VAL A 88 -9.31 15.04 1.17
N ARG A 89 -9.40 14.08 0.25
CA ARG A 89 -9.38 14.32 -1.20
C ARG A 89 -10.50 13.56 -1.87
N LYS A 90 -11.14 14.20 -2.85
CA LYS A 90 -12.23 13.60 -3.62
C LYS A 90 -11.73 13.17 -5.00
N PHE A 91 -11.96 11.92 -5.31
CA PHE A 91 -11.81 11.32 -6.63
C PHE A 91 -13.19 11.23 -7.29
N SER A 92 -13.22 11.20 -8.62
CA SER A 92 -14.43 10.90 -9.38
C SER A 92 -14.72 9.40 -9.42
N ALA A 93 -13.73 8.57 -9.08
CA ALA A 93 -13.79 7.12 -9.05
C ALA A 93 -13.78 6.55 -7.62
N PRO A 94 -14.45 5.40 -7.36
CA PRO A 94 -14.31 4.65 -6.13
C PRO A 94 -12.85 4.31 -5.81
N ILE A 95 -12.50 4.35 -4.52
CA ILE A 95 -11.16 3.95 -4.06
C ILE A 95 -11.11 2.44 -3.91
N ALA A 96 -10.50 1.75 -4.87
CA ALA A 96 -10.41 0.29 -4.88
C ALA A 96 -9.49 -0.25 -3.77
N GLN A 97 -8.38 0.43 -3.54
CA GLN A 97 -7.38 0.01 -2.57
C GLN A 97 -6.50 1.21 -2.17
N VAL A 98 -6.05 1.23 -0.93
CA VAL A 98 -5.03 2.16 -0.42
C VAL A 98 -3.90 1.32 0.17
N THR A 99 -2.65 1.74 0.01
CA THR A 99 -1.54 1.07 0.67
C THR A 99 -0.37 2.00 0.94
N PHE A 100 0.23 1.89 2.13
CA PHE A 100 1.48 2.55 2.44
C PHE A 100 2.64 1.74 1.87
N VAL A 101 3.38 2.31 0.91
CA VAL A 101 4.48 1.59 0.24
C VAL A 101 5.78 1.68 1.03
N ALA A 102 5.99 2.83 1.67
CA ALA A 102 7.11 3.11 2.55
C ALA A 102 6.71 4.25 3.50
N PRO A 103 7.49 4.53 4.57
CA PRO A 103 7.32 5.75 5.36
C PRO A 103 7.30 6.99 4.44
N GLY A 104 6.30 7.86 4.59
CA GLY A 104 6.10 9.03 3.73
C GLY A 104 5.58 8.75 2.31
N HIS A 105 5.35 7.49 1.90
CA HIS A 105 4.83 7.15 0.57
C HIS A 105 3.51 6.37 0.64
N LEU A 106 2.45 6.97 0.11
CA LEU A 106 1.10 6.40 0.09
C LEU A 106 0.65 6.21 -1.37
N LEU A 107 0.29 4.98 -1.73
CA LEU A 107 -0.23 4.63 -3.04
C LEU A 107 -1.74 4.37 -2.94
N VAL A 108 -2.49 4.97 -3.86
CA VAL A 108 -3.95 4.87 -3.90
C VAL A 108 -4.37 4.38 -5.28
N ALA A 109 -5.24 3.38 -5.30
CA ALA A 109 -5.89 2.88 -6.50
C ALA A 109 -7.30 3.45 -6.57
N ALA A 110 -7.53 4.36 -7.51
CA ALA A 110 -8.86 4.85 -7.87
C ALA A 110 -9.27 4.12 -9.16
N THR A 111 -10.37 3.38 -9.13
CA THR A 111 -10.70 2.36 -10.16
C THR A 111 -10.38 2.78 -11.60
N TRP A 112 -11.16 3.68 -12.20
CA TRP A 112 -10.94 4.14 -13.59
C TRP A 112 -10.08 5.41 -13.70
N GLU A 113 -9.76 6.07 -12.60
CA GLU A 113 -8.82 7.20 -12.61
C GLU A 113 -7.36 6.74 -12.63
N GLY A 114 -7.09 5.50 -12.25
CA GLY A 114 -5.74 4.93 -12.21
C GLY A 114 -5.15 4.95 -10.81
N ALA A 115 -3.82 4.82 -10.73
CA ALA A 115 -3.11 4.86 -9.47
C ALA A 115 -2.47 6.23 -9.22
N VAL A 116 -2.52 6.70 -7.98
CA VAL A 116 -1.95 7.96 -7.53
C VAL A 116 -0.98 7.72 -6.39
N MET A 117 0.24 8.22 -6.54
CA MET A 117 1.26 8.21 -5.49
C MET A 117 1.27 9.56 -4.77
N TYR A 118 1.24 9.51 -3.44
CA TYR A 118 1.45 10.64 -2.56
C TYR A 118 2.81 10.50 -1.91
N PHE A 119 3.70 11.43 -2.23
CA PHE A 119 5.01 11.55 -1.59
C PHE A 119 4.93 12.55 -0.44
N ASP A 120 5.70 12.28 0.62
CA ASP A 120 5.78 13.05 1.85
C ASP A 120 4.39 13.39 2.41
N TYR A 121 3.53 12.38 2.54
CA TYR A 121 2.18 12.58 3.08
C TYR A 121 2.19 13.16 4.50
N ASP A 122 3.30 13.01 5.23
CA ASP A 122 3.52 13.60 6.55
C ASP A 122 3.56 15.13 6.53
N VAL A 123 4.05 15.72 5.43
CA VAL A 123 4.24 17.17 5.29
C VAL A 123 3.17 17.79 4.40
N HIS A 124 2.75 17.05 3.37
CA HIS A 124 1.86 17.56 2.33
C HIS A 124 0.45 16.95 2.39
N GLY A 125 0.20 15.99 3.27
CA GLY A 125 -1.07 15.27 3.34
C GLY A 125 -1.43 14.67 1.99
N LEU A 126 -2.66 14.97 1.53
CA LEU A 126 -3.18 14.52 0.23
C LEU A 126 -3.16 15.61 -0.86
N SER A 127 -2.39 16.69 -0.67
CA SER A 127 -2.36 17.83 -1.61
C SER A 127 -1.54 17.56 -2.88
N LYS A 128 -0.39 16.87 -2.74
CA LYS A 128 0.54 16.59 -3.84
C LYS A 128 0.50 15.12 -4.24
N GLY A 129 -0.50 14.76 -5.04
CA GLY A 129 -0.60 13.44 -5.65
C GLY A 129 -0.06 13.44 -7.09
N ILE A 130 0.78 12.47 -7.42
CA ILE A 130 1.32 12.23 -8.76
C ILE A 130 0.61 11.02 -9.35
N MET A 131 0.03 11.18 -10.55
CA MET A 131 -0.55 10.06 -11.29
C MET A 131 0.57 9.11 -11.72
N VAL A 132 0.44 7.83 -11.41
CA VAL A 132 1.42 6.82 -11.84
C VAL A 132 1.30 6.65 -13.35
N TYR A 133 2.42 6.88 -14.06
CA TYR A 133 2.48 6.79 -15.51
C TYR A 133 1.94 5.45 -16.03
N ASP A 134 1.14 5.50 -17.08
CA ASP A 134 0.54 4.33 -17.77
C ASP A 134 -0.50 3.54 -16.95
N SER A 135 -0.77 3.89 -15.68
CA SER A 135 -1.73 3.15 -14.85
C SER A 135 -3.18 3.23 -15.35
N MET A 136 -3.55 4.31 -16.04
CA MET A 136 -4.88 4.53 -16.61
C MET A 136 -5.09 3.92 -18.01
N ASN A 137 -4.02 3.46 -18.66
CA ASN A 137 -4.06 3.01 -20.06
C ASN A 137 -4.49 1.55 -20.23
N HIS A 138 -4.69 0.82 -19.12
CA HIS A 138 -4.97 -0.62 -19.11
C HIS A 138 -6.29 -0.93 -18.41
N ASP A 139 -7.32 -0.10 -18.64
CA ASP A 139 -8.67 -0.20 -18.04
C ASP A 139 -8.62 0.10 -16.52
N VAL A 140 -9.55 -0.45 -15.75
CA VAL A 140 -9.66 -0.25 -14.30
C VAL A 140 -8.48 -0.86 -13.52
N VAL A 141 -7.92 -0.10 -12.59
CA VAL A 141 -6.99 -0.61 -11.57
C VAL A 141 -7.76 -1.42 -10.53
N THR A 142 -7.38 -2.69 -10.38
CA THR A 142 -8.06 -3.64 -9.48
C THR A 142 -7.27 -3.88 -8.20
N SER A 143 -5.95 -3.82 -8.27
CA SER A 143 -5.09 -4.07 -7.11
C SER A 143 -3.77 -3.35 -7.21
N ILE A 144 -3.27 -2.95 -6.05
CA ILE A 144 -1.92 -2.43 -5.85
C ILE A 144 -1.22 -3.27 -4.81
N CYS A 145 0.08 -3.50 -4.97
CA CYS A 145 0.86 -4.27 -4.02
C CYS A 145 2.25 -3.64 -3.86
N PRO A 146 2.65 -3.24 -2.63
CA PRO A 146 4.02 -2.85 -2.38
C PRO A 146 4.92 -4.08 -2.51
N ILE A 147 6.12 -3.88 -3.04
CA ILE A 147 7.12 -4.93 -3.22
C ILE A 147 8.46 -4.39 -2.77
N GLU A 148 9.09 -5.10 -1.86
CA GLU A 148 10.48 -4.84 -1.51
C GLU A 148 11.38 -5.48 -2.56
N ARG A 149 12.22 -4.67 -3.21
CA ARG A 149 13.19 -5.14 -4.20
C ARG A 149 14.60 -4.95 -3.68
N LEU A 150 15.54 -5.71 -4.24
CA LEU A 150 16.97 -5.63 -3.94
C LEU A 150 17.56 -4.22 -4.12
N ASP A 151 16.95 -3.41 -4.99
CA ASP A 151 17.37 -2.06 -5.39
C ASP A 151 16.46 -0.94 -4.85
N GLY A 152 15.56 -1.24 -3.91
CA GLY A 152 14.72 -0.25 -3.22
C GLY A 152 13.24 -0.62 -3.12
N HIS A 153 12.42 0.37 -2.78
CA HIS A 153 10.97 0.21 -2.71
C HIS A 153 10.35 0.30 -4.12
N GLY A 154 9.45 -0.63 -4.40
CA GLY A 154 8.66 -0.64 -5.62
C GLY A 154 7.24 -1.09 -5.34
N PHE A 155 6.45 -1.15 -6.39
CA PHE A 155 5.08 -1.64 -6.29
C PHE A 155 4.60 -2.21 -7.63
N CYS A 156 3.57 -3.03 -7.55
CA CYS A 156 2.85 -3.55 -8.69
C CYS A 156 1.43 -2.98 -8.76
N ILE A 157 0.94 -2.84 -9.99
CA ILE A 157 -0.45 -2.50 -10.30
C ILE A 157 -1.03 -3.61 -11.16
N GLY A 158 -2.15 -4.16 -10.73
CA GLY A 158 -2.96 -5.10 -11.48
C GLY A 158 -4.16 -4.38 -12.07
N THR A 159 -4.49 -4.70 -13.32
CA THR A 159 -5.62 -4.08 -14.00
C THR A 159 -6.61 -5.10 -14.54
N PHE A 160 -7.86 -4.66 -14.65
CA PHE A 160 -8.92 -5.44 -15.28
C PHE A 160 -8.65 -5.68 -16.77
N GLY A 161 -7.92 -4.75 -17.41
CA GLY A 161 -7.38 -4.85 -18.77
C GLY A 161 -6.30 -5.91 -18.95
N LYS A 162 -6.13 -6.80 -17.96
CA LYS A 162 -5.28 -8.00 -18.01
C LYS A 162 -3.80 -7.65 -18.02
N THR A 163 -3.42 -6.51 -17.47
CA THR A 163 -2.01 -6.09 -17.41
C THR A 163 -1.56 -6.03 -15.96
N LEU A 164 -0.35 -6.53 -15.72
CA LEU A 164 0.45 -6.28 -14.54
C LEU A 164 1.54 -5.29 -14.90
N LEU A 165 1.61 -4.20 -14.15
CA LEU A 165 2.61 -3.15 -14.30
C LEU A 165 3.48 -3.14 -13.04
N THR A 166 4.79 -3.05 -13.20
CA THR A 166 5.72 -2.94 -12.06
C THR A 166 6.48 -1.64 -12.13
N TYR A 167 6.61 -0.99 -10.98
CA TYR A 167 7.27 0.30 -10.84
C TYR A 167 8.34 0.24 -9.75
N LYS A 168 9.33 1.09 -9.91
CA LYS A 168 10.32 1.42 -8.91
C LYS A 168 10.14 2.88 -8.51
N ILE A 169 10.29 3.15 -7.23
CA ILE A 169 10.25 4.52 -6.71
C ILE A 169 11.68 5.09 -6.81
N GLU A 170 11.84 6.19 -7.54
CA GLU A 170 13.12 6.89 -7.70
C GLU A 170 12.91 8.37 -7.35
N GLY A 171 13.32 8.78 -6.15
CA GLY A 171 13.05 10.11 -5.63
C GLY A 171 11.55 10.36 -5.45
N HIS A 172 11.03 11.41 -6.12
CA HIS A 172 9.60 11.74 -6.17
C HIS A 172 8.93 11.31 -7.48
N ASP A 173 9.42 10.22 -8.09
CA ASP A 173 8.85 9.69 -9.33
C ASP A 173 8.69 8.16 -9.28
N CYS A 174 7.79 7.65 -10.12
CA CYS A 174 7.46 6.24 -10.25
C CYS A 174 7.87 5.75 -11.65
N VAL A 175 9.03 5.10 -11.73
CA VAL A 175 9.60 4.64 -13.00
C VAL A 175 9.12 3.22 -13.31
N LYS A 176 8.40 3.06 -14.44
CA LYS A 176 7.94 1.74 -14.91
C LYS A 176 9.14 0.85 -15.25
N GLN A 177 9.21 -0.31 -14.62
CA GLN A 177 10.29 -1.29 -14.81
C GLN A 177 9.96 -2.31 -15.88
N TRP A 178 8.78 -2.94 -15.77
CA TRP A 178 8.31 -3.93 -16.73
C TRP A 178 6.80 -4.05 -16.69
N GLN A 179 6.26 -4.72 -17.71
CA GLN A 179 4.84 -5.03 -17.84
C GLN A 179 4.64 -6.46 -18.33
N ARG A 180 3.56 -7.10 -17.90
CA ARG A 180 3.17 -8.43 -18.37
C ARG A 180 1.66 -8.49 -18.61
N LYS A 181 1.28 -9.06 -19.75
CA LYS A 181 -0.12 -9.30 -20.10
C LYS A 181 -0.55 -10.72 -19.68
N PHE A 182 -1.75 -10.82 -19.15
CA PHE A 182 -2.43 -12.06 -18.77
C PHE A 182 -3.58 -12.37 -19.74
N ARG A 183 -4.05 -13.62 -19.74
CA ARG A 183 -5.20 -14.05 -20.56
C ARG A 183 -6.53 -13.54 -20.02
N THR A 184 -6.60 -13.36 -18.71
CA THR A 184 -7.79 -12.94 -17.94
C THR A 184 -7.47 -11.74 -17.06
N PRO A 185 -8.48 -10.97 -16.61
CA PRO A 185 -8.29 -9.83 -15.71
C PRO A 185 -7.47 -10.19 -14.47
N VAL A 186 -6.57 -9.29 -14.06
CA VAL A 186 -5.88 -9.38 -12.77
C VAL A 186 -6.83 -8.87 -11.71
N LEU A 187 -7.05 -9.65 -10.65
CA LEU A 187 -7.99 -9.31 -9.58
C LEU A 187 -7.25 -8.88 -8.30
N GLN A 188 -6.15 -9.56 -7.97
CA GLN A 188 -5.38 -9.26 -6.77
C GLN A 188 -3.92 -9.62 -6.96
N ILE A 189 -3.05 -8.86 -6.31
CA ILE A 189 -1.61 -9.11 -6.26
C ILE A 189 -1.18 -9.17 -4.79
N ARG A 190 -0.29 -10.10 -4.47
CA ARG A 190 0.37 -10.21 -3.17
C ARG A 190 1.86 -10.41 -3.34
N SER A 191 2.64 -9.80 -2.46
CA SER A 191 4.08 -9.99 -2.36
C SER A 191 4.37 -10.78 -1.09
N PHE A 192 5.10 -11.88 -1.18
CA PHE A 192 5.54 -12.66 -0.03
C PHE A 192 6.67 -13.60 -0.43
N ASP A 193 7.50 -13.99 0.54
CA ASP A 193 8.51 -15.02 0.35
C ASP A 193 7.84 -16.41 0.31
N LEU A 194 7.70 -16.96 -0.90
CA LEU A 194 7.07 -18.28 -1.10
C LEU A 194 8.05 -19.41 -0.81
N THR A 195 9.35 -19.21 -1.07
CA THR A 195 10.36 -20.29 -1.03
C THR A 195 11.08 -20.37 0.32
N GLY A 196 11.00 -19.33 1.14
CA GLY A 196 11.69 -19.22 2.42
C GLY A 196 13.14 -18.75 2.31
N ASP A 197 13.55 -18.21 1.15
CA ASP A 197 14.92 -17.75 0.90
C ASP A 197 15.14 -16.27 1.24
N GLY A 198 14.09 -15.57 1.69
CA GLY A 198 14.08 -14.15 2.02
C GLY A 198 13.85 -13.24 0.82
N LEU A 199 13.65 -13.77 -0.39
CA LEU A 199 13.28 -12.99 -1.57
C LEU A 199 11.76 -12.88 -1.68
N GLN A 200 11.25 -11.67 -1.97
CA GLN A 200 9.82 -11.48 -2.15
C GLN A 200 9.37 -11.89 -3.56
N ASP A 201 8.57 -12.95 -3.63
CA ASP A 201 7.88 -13.38 -4.84
C ASP A 201 6.54 -12.67 -5.01
N ILE A 202 6.04 -12.62 -6.24
CA ILE A 202 4.77 -11.98 -6.57
C ILE A 202 3.74 -13.04 -6.96
N ALA A 203 2.68 -13.14 -6.17
CA ALA A 203 1.49 -13.92 -6.49
C ALA A 203 0.44 -13.03 -7.16
N VAL A 204 0.00 -13.44 -8.35
CA VAL A 204 -1.03 -12.75 -9.14
C VAL A 204 -2.26 -13.64 -9.22
N ILE A 205 -3.35 -13.19 -8.62
CA ILE A 205 -4.66 -13.84 -8.73
C ILE A 205 -5.39 -13.20 -9.90
N SER A 206 -5.62 -13.99 -10.95
CA SER A 206 -6.42 -13.61 -12.10
C SER A 206 -7.75 -14.35 -12.09
N ALA A 207 -8.73 -13.89 -12.89
CA ALA A 207 -9.99 -14.61 -13.03
C ALA A 207 -9.82 -16.05 -13.60
N GLY A 208 -8.66 -16.36 -14.18
CA GLY A 208 -8.29 -17.69 -14.69
C GLY A 208 -7.46 -18.55 -13.73
N GLY A 209 -7.09 -18.04 -12.55
CA GLY A 209 -6.32 -18.79 -11.55
C GLY A 209 -5.17 -18.00 -10.91
N LEU A 210 -4.33 -18.71 -10.16
CA LEU A 210 -3.16 -18.17 -9.48
C LEU A 210 -1.91 -18.30 -10.35
N HIS A 211 -1.14 -17.23 -10.48
CA HIS A 211 0.15 -17.20 -11.17
C HIS A 211 1.22 -16.77 -10.18
N LEU A 212 2.32 -17.50 -10.11
CA LEU A 212 3.46 -17.18 -9.26
C LEU A 212 4.59 -16.65 -10.13
N LEU A 213 5.10 -15.47 -9.79
CA LEU A 213 6.20 -14.81 -10.47
C LEU A 213 7.38 -14.71 -9.52
N GLN A 214 8.39 -15.53 -9.79
CA GLN A 214 9.61 -15.55 -9.00
C GLN A 214 10.65 -14.56 -9.54
N LEU A 215 11.49 -14.05 -8.65
CA LEU A 215 12.69 -13.30 -9.04
C LEU A 215 13.65 -14.21 -9.81
N ASN A 216 14.42 -13.63 -10.73
CA ASN A 216 15.43 -14.39 -11.46
C ASN A 216 16.71 -14.48 -10.62
N ASP A 217 17.05 -15.69 -10.18
CA ASP A 217 18.23 -16.02 -9.37
C ASP A 217 19.54 -15.46 -9.95
N GLN A 218 19.67 -15.38 -11.27
CA GLN A 218 20.85 -14.83 -11.92
C GLN A 218 21.01 -13.33 -11.66
N LEU A 219 19.89 -12.59 -11.65
CA LEU A 219 19.88 -11.17 -11.32
C LEU A 219 20.24 -10.95 -9.85
N VAL A 220 19.71 -11.79 -8.97
CA VAL A 220 20.01 -11.77 -7.54
C VAL A 220 21.50 -12.02 -7.31
N THR A 221 22.04 -13.09 -7.91
CA THR A 221 23.47 -13.45 -7.81
C THR A 221 24.36 -12.33 -8.30
N LYS A 222 24.04 -11.73 -9.45
CA LYS A 222 24.77 -10.59 -9.99
C LYS A 222 24.74 -9.41 -9.03
N HIS A 223 23.58 -9.08 -8.48
CA HIS A 223 23.43 -7.94 -7.57
C HIS A 223 24.19 -8.14 -6.25
N ILE A 224 24.13 -9.36 -5.68
CA ILE A 224 24.90 -9.73 -4.49
C ILE A 224 26.40 -9.67 -4.79
N SER A 225 26.85 -10.20 -5.93
CA SER A 225 28.26 -10.17 -6.30
C SER A 225 28.81 -8.74 -6.42
N GLN A 226 27.99 -7.79 -6.90
CA GLN A 226 28.35 -6.38 -7.00
C GLN A 226 28.45 -5.69 -5.62
N LYS A 227 27.60 -6.06 -4.66
CA LYS A 227 27.66 -5.53 -3.28
C LYS A 227 28.85 -6.10 -2.50
N ILE A 228 29.23 -7.35 -2.75
CA ILE A 228 30.38 -8.01 -2.10
C ILE A 228 31.71 -7.56 -2.72
N ALA A 229 31.73 -7.19 -4.01
CA ALA A 229 32.94 -6.73 -4.66
C ALA A 229 33.56 -5.55 -3.89
N PRO A 230 34.86 -5.59 -3.56
CA PRO A 230 35.51 -4.52 -2.83
C PRO A 230 35.42 -3.23 -3.66
N LYS A 231 35.00 -2.13 -3.03
CA LYS A 231 35.10 -0.79 -3.64
C LYS A 231 36.57 -0.58 -3.99
N LYS A 232 36.88 -0.53 -5.28
CA LYS A 232 38.19 -0.07 -5.74
C LYS A 232 38.32 1.40 -5.32
N ASN A 233 39.21 1.66 -4.36
CA ASN A 233 39.64 3.00 -3.98
C ASN A 233 40.33 3.70 -5.15
#